data_AF-A0A7J3FA86-F1
#
_entry.id   AF-A0A7J3FA86-F1
#
_cell.length_a   1.000
_cell.length_b   1.000
_cell.length_c   1.000
_cell.angle_alpha   90.00
_cell.angle_beta   90.00
_cell.angle_gamma   90.00
#
_symmetry.space_group_name_H-M   'P 1'
#
loop_
_entity.id
_entity.type
_entity.pdbx_description
1 polymer ?
#
loop_
_entity_poly.entity_id
_entity_poly.type
_entity_poly.pdbx_seq_one_letter_code
_entity_poly.pdbx_strand_id
1 'polypeptide(L)' 'MLRSLLSLLGVYKIYEKWLWHQIKNHNKPEHIAIILDGNRRWAQDRSLEPWVG' A
#
# COMPACT_ATOMS: atom_id res chain seq x y z
N MET A 1 13.53 0.12 -9.45
CA MET A 1 14.33 -1.11 -9.62
C MET A 1 14.51 -1.89 -8.31
N LEU A 2 15.08 -1.30 -7.24
CA LEU A 2 15.28 -2.01 -5.96
C LEU A 2 13.96 -2.51 -5.33
N ARG A 3 12.90 -1.69 -5.28
CA ARG A 3 11.59 -2.11 -4.74
C ARG A 3 11.05 -3.35 -5.45
N SER A 4 11.10 -3.36 -6.79
CA SER A 4 10.64 -4.50 -7.60
C SER A 4 11.45 -5.77 -7.31
N LEU A 5 12.77 -5.64 -7.15
CA LEU A 5 13.64 -6.76 -6.75
C LEU A 5 13.30 -7.27 -5.35
N LEU A 6 13.13 -6.38 -4.37
CA LEU A 6 12.74 -6.76 -3.01
C LEU A 6 11.36 -7.43 -2.96
N SER A 7 10.42 -6.97 -3.79
CA SER A 7 9.11 -7.63 -3.95
C SER A 7 9.24 -9.02 -4.58
N LEU A 8 10.05 -9.17 -5.63
CA LEU A 8 10.30 -10.45 -6.30
C LEU A 8 10.93 -11.47 -5.35
N LEU A 9 11.92 -11.03 -4.57
CA LEU A 9 12.60 -11.84 -3.56
C LEU A 9 11.74 -12.11 -2.31
N GLY A 10 10.50 -11.61 -2.27
CA GLY A 10 9.55 -11.87 -1.17
C GLY A 10 9.88 -11.14 0.14
N VAL A 11 10.81 -10.19 0.14
CA VAL A 11 11.21 -9.42 1.34
C VAL A 11 10.01 -8.69 1.92
N TYR A 12 9.19 -8.05 1.08
CA TYR A 12 7.98 -7.38 1.53
C TYR A 12 6.95 -8.34 2.13
N LYS A 13 6.83 -9.58 1.62
CA LYS A 13 5.93 -10.59 2.19
C LYS A 13 6.39 -11.03 3.59
N ILE A 14 7.70 -11.22 3.77
CA ILE A 14 8.28 -11.55 5.08
C ILE A 14 8.05 -10.40 6.06
N TYR A 15 8.30 -9.17 5.61
CA TYR A 15 8.11 -7.97 6.39
C TYR A 15 6.64 -7.77 6.80
N GLU A 16 5.70 -7.94 5.88
CA GLU A 16 4.26 -7.89 6.15
C GLU A 16 3.84 -8.95 7.18
N LYS A 17 4.33 -10.20 7.03
CA LYS A 17 4.08 -11.27 8.02
C LYS A 17 4.63 -10.90 9.40
N TRP A 18 5.81 -10.29 9.46
CA TRP A 18 6.39 -9.81 10.72
C TRP A 18 5.55 -8.71 11.37
N LEU A 19 5.15 -7.68 10.61
CA LEU A 19 4.26 -6.62 11.10
C LEU A 19 2.93 -7.19 11.60
N TRP A 20 2.33 -8.13 10.86
CA TRP A 20 1.11 -8.80 11.28
C TRP A 20 1.28 -9.51 12.63
N HIS A 21 2.40 -10.21 12.84
CA HIS A 21 2.68 -10.87 14.12
C HIS A 21 2.79 -9.90 15.30
N GLN A 22 3.22 -8.66 15.06
CA GLN A 22 3.29 -7.64 16.10
C GLN A 22 1.91 -7.15 16.51
N ILE A 23 0.98 -6.97 15.57
CA ILE A 23 -0.31 -6.31 15.86
C ILE A 23 -1.48 -7.28 16.05
N LYS A 24 -1.37 -8.54 15.58
CA LYS A 24 -2.50 -9.48 15.51
C LYS A 24 -3.20 -9.76 16.85
N ASN A 25 -2.49 -9.69 17.97
CA ASN A 25 -3.02 -10.00 19.31
C ASN A 25 -3.54 -8.76 20.05
N HIS A 26 -3.47 -7.58 19.45
CA HIS A 26 -3.99 -6.34 20.02
C HIS A 26 -5.41 -6.06 19.53
N ASN A 27 -6.08 -5.13 20.21
CA ASN A 27 -7.39 -4.62 19.80
C ASN A 27 -7.28 -3.99 18.41
N LYS A 28 -8.18 -4.38 17.51
CA LYS A 28 -8.22 -3.92 16.12
C LYS A 28 -9.30 -2.85 15.99
N PRO A 29 -9.17 -1.91 15.04
CA PRO A 29 -10.29 -1.04 14.70
C PRO A 29 -11.48 -1.88 14.22
N GLU A 30 -12.66 -1.58 14.75
CA GLU A 30 -13.92 -2.23 14.33
C GLU A 30 -14.48 -1.64 13.04
N HIS A 31 -14.13 -0.37 12.76
CA HIS A 31 -14.56 0.34 11.57
C HIS A 31 -13.43 1.23 11.04
N ILE A 32 -13.22 1.20 9.72
CA ILE A 32 -12.23 2.02 9.01
C ILE A 32 -12.96 2.75 7.88
N ALA A 33 -12.90 4.08 7.88
CA ALA A 33 -13.33 4.91 6.76
C ALA A 33 -12.11 5.46 6.03
N ILE A 34 -12.13 5.43 4.70
CA ILE A 34 -11.03 5.91 3.85
C ILE A 34 -11.61 6.92 2.86
N ILE A 35 -11.04 8.11 2.80
CA ILE A 35 -11.31 9.09 1.74
C ILE A 35 -10.26 8.89 0.65
N LEU A 36 -10.69 8.35 -0.50
CA LEU A 36 -9.83 8.13 -1.65
C LEU A 36 -9.68 9.44 -2.44
N ASP A 37 -8.81 10.32 -1.95
CA ASP A 37 -8.42 11.56 -2.63
C ASP A 37 -7.05 11.41 -3.31
N GLY A 38 -6.81 12.23 -4.33
CA GLY A 38 -5.51 12.32 -5.01
C GLY A 38 -5.44 11.58 -6.33
N ASN A 39 -6.51 10.91 -6.78
CA ASN A 39 -6.58 10.17 -8.05
C ASN A 39 -6.09 10.99 -9.26
N ARG A 40 -6.55 12.24 -9.38
CA ARG A 40 -6.09 13.15 -10.47
C ARG A 40 -4.59 13.45 -10.41
N ARG A 41 -4.03 13.65 -9.20
CA ARG A 41 -2.59 13.89 -8.99
C ARG A 41 -1.79 12.61 -9.30
N TRP A 42 -2.28 11.46 -8.84
CA TRP A 42 -1.70 10.15 -9.11
C TRP A 42 -1.60 9.84 -10.61
N ALA A 43 -2.62 10.23 -11.39
CA ALA A 43 -2.62 10.11 -12.85
C ALA A 43 -1.57 11.02 -13.48
N GLN A 44 -1.52 12.30 -13.08
CA GLN A 44 -0.52 13.26 -13.56
C GLN A 44 0.91 12.80 -13.27
N ASP A 45 1.20 12.29 -12.06
CA ASP A 45 2.52 11.75 -11.69
C ASP A 45 2.94 10.55 -12.56
N ARG A 46 1.97 9.89 -13.20
CA ARG A 46 2.16 8.76 -14.12
C ARG A 46 2.10 9.17 -15.59
N SER A 47 2.04 10.47 -15.89
CA SER A 47 1.84 10.98 -17.25
C SER A 47 0.56 10.45 -17.91
N LEU A 48 -0.48 10.23 -17.11
CA LEU A 48 -1.82 9.85 -17.54
C LEU A 48 -2.75 11.05 -17.48
N GLU A 49 -3.80 11.01 -18.30
CA GLU A 49 -4.86 12.00 -18.26
C GLU A 49 -5.63 11.98 -16.92
N PRO A 50 -6.05 13.13 -16.36
CA PRO A 50 -6.65 13.19 -15.01
C PRO A 50 -7.90 12.33 -14.79
N TRP A 51 -8.66 12.02 -15.84
CA TRP A 51 -9.86 11.17 -15.76
C TRP A 51 -9.56 9.67 -15.76
N VAL A 52 -8.30 9.28 -15.94
CA VAL A 52 -7.85 7.88 -15.87
C VAL A 52 -7.56 7.45 -14.41
N GLY A 53 -7.24 8.43 -13.55
CA GLY A 53 -6.87 8.20 -12.14
C GLY A 53 -8.01 7.85 -11.23
#